data_AF-A0A929VUQ7-F1
#
_entry.id   AF-A0A929VUQ7-F1
#
_cell.length_a   1.000
_cell.length_b   1.000
_cell.length_c   1.000
_cell.angle_alpha   90.00
_cell.angle_beta   90.00
_cell.angle_gamma   90.00
#
_symmetry.space_group_name_H-M   'P 1'
#
loop_
_entity.id
_entity.type
_entity.pdbx_description
1 polymer ?
#
loop_
_entity_poly.entity_id
_entity_poly.type
_entity_poly.pdbx_seq_one_letter_code
_entity_poly.pdbx_strand_id
1 'polypeptide(L)'
;SMAVARAAAESLDLPLFAYLGGFNAKELPVPMMNILNGGAHADNNVDIQEFMIMPVGAESFAEALRSCAEVYHTLKSVLHDKGLSTAVGDEGGFAPNLASNEEALEVICEAIKAAGYEPGKDFKLALDSASSEFYEDGKYNLAGEGKVKTAAEMVDFYEYLVGKYPIVSIEDGLAEEDWDGWKLLTERLGDRVQLVG
;
A
#
# COMPACT_ATOMS: atom_id res chain seq x y z
N SER A 1 -3.88 -28.46 0.06
CA SER A 1 -5.14 -27.76 -0.23
C SER A 1 -5.22 -27.31 -1.70
N MET A 2 -4.39 -26.35 -2.14
CA MET A 2 -4.47 -25.75 -3.49
C MET A 2 -4.44 -26.74 -4.68
N ALA A 3 -3.56 -27.74 -4.65
CA ALA A 3 -3.48 -28.75 -5.71
C ALA A 3 -4.78 -29.58 -5.85
N VAL A 4 -5.43 -29.91 -4.73
CA VAL A 4 -6.70 -30.65 -4.75
C VAL A 4 -7.82 -29.81 -5.35
N ALA A 5 -7.91 -28.51 -5.00
CA ALA A 5 -8.90 -27.60 -5.59
C ALA A 5 -8.72 -27.43 -7.09
N ARG A 6 -7.48 -27.30 -7.56
CA ARG A 6 -7.16 -27.22 -9.00
C ARG A 6 -7.52 -28.48 -9.76
N ALA A 7 -7.15 -29.65 -9.23
CA ALA A 7 -7.49 -30.93 -9.82
C ALA A 7 -9.02 -31.14 -9.89
N ALA A 8 -9.76 -30.72 -8.85
CA ALA A 8 -11.21 -30.77 -8.85
C ALA A 8 -11.85 -29.85 -9.90
N ALA A 9 -11.40 -28.60 -10.01
CA ALA A 9 -11.84 -27.66 -11.04
C ALA A 9 -11.62 -28.21 -12.46
N GLU A 10 -10.43 -28.77 -12.71
CA GLU A 10 -10.08 -29.41 -13.99
C GLU A 10 -10.95 -30.63 -14.29
N SER A 11 -11.22 -31.47 -13.28
CA SER A 11 -12.08 -32.65 -13.43
C SER A 11 -13.55 -32.32 -13.77
N LEU A 12 -13.98 -31.09 -13.44
CA LEU A 12 -15.33 -30.58 -13.73
C LEU A 12 -15.37 -29.68 -14.98
N ASP A 13 -14.25 -29.49 -15.68
CA ASP A 13 -14.10 -28.57 -16.81
C ASP A 13 -14.54 -27.13 -16.48
N LEU A 14 -14.21 -26.67 -15.27
CA LEU A 14 -14.49 -25.33 -14.79
C LEU A 14 -13.20 -24.53 -14.60
N PRO A 15 -13.19 -23.23 -14.96
CA PRO A 15 -12.15 -22.32 -14.49
C PRO A 15 -12.07 -22.33 -12.95
N LEU A 16 -10.86 -22.24 -12.39
CA LEU A 16 -10.64 -22.33 -10.94
C LEU A 16 -11.48 -21.31 -10.14
N PHE A 17 -11.61 -20.07 -10.64
CA PHE A 17 -12.39 -19.03 -9.95
C PHE A 17 -13.88 -19.41 -9.85
N ALA A 18 -14.43 -20.05 -10.88
CA ALA A 18 -15.83 -20.50 -10.89
C ALA A 18 -16.02 -21.73 -10.00
N TYR A 19 -15.02 -22.62 -9.92
CA TYR A 19 -15.03 -23.74 -8.99
C TYR A 19 -15.02 -23.28 -7.52
N LEU A 20 -14.23 -22.27 -7.18
CA LEU A 20 -14.10 -21.76 -5.81
C LEU A 20 -15.27 -20.84 -5.40
N GLY A 21 -15.63 -19.88 -6.25
CA GLY A 21 -16.62 -18.84 -5.93
C GLY A 21 -18.02 -19.07 -6.49
N GLY A 22 -18.24 -20.16 -7.22
CA GLY A 22 -19.50 -20.46 -7.88
C GLY A 22 -19.78 -19.56 -9.09
N PHE A 23 -21.01 -19.63 -9.61
CA PHE A 23 -21.40 -19.00 -10.88
C PHE A 23 -21.35 -17.46 -10.87
N ASN A 24 -21.35 -16.83 -9.70
CA ASN A 24 -21.38 -15.37 -9.57
C ASN A 24 -19.99 -14.76 -9.32
N ALA A 25 -18.92 -15.56 -9.31
CA ALA A 25 -17.54 -15.10 -9.23
C ALA A 25 -17.10 -14.44 -10.55
N LYS A 26 -17.50 -13.17 -10.73
CA LYS A 26 -17.33 -12.41 -11.98
C LYS A 26 -16.81 -10.98 -11.78
N GLU A 27 -16.63 -10.57 -10.54
CA GLU A 27 -16.10 -9.27 -10.19
C GLU A 27 -14.57 -9.37 -10.15
N LEU A 28 -13.89 -8.48 -10.88
CA LEU A 28 -12.44 -8.38 -10.85
C LEU A 28 -12.02 -7.42 -9.74
N PRO A 29 -10.93 -7.71 -9.01
CA PRO A 29 -10.50 -6.88 -7.90
C PRO A 29 -9.91 -5.56 -8.40
N VAL A 30 -10.06 -4.51 -7.60
CA VAL A 30 -9.22 -3.31 -7.72
C VAL A 30 -7.84 -3.66 -7.17
N PRO A 31 -6.76 -3.57 -7.97
CA PRO A 31 -5.43 -3.89 -7.48
C PRO A 31 -4.92 -2.76 -6.57
N MET A 32 -4.34 -3.13 -5.44
CA MET A 32 -3.43 -2.26 -4.67
C MET A 32 -2.01 -2.66 -5.07
N MET A 33 -1.34 -1.81 -5.84
CA MET A 33 -0.03 -2.13 -6.41
C MET A 33 1.06 -1.41 -5.64
N ASN A 34 1.91 -2.16 -4.95
CA ASN A 34 3.10 -1.61 -4.32
C ASN A 34 4.08 -1.11 -5.39
N ILE A 35 4.45 0.17 -5.30
CA ILE A 35 5.37 0.82 -6.24
C ILE A 35 6.56 1.48 -5.57
N LEU A 36 6.59 1.54 -4.23
CA LEU A 36 7.70 2.07 -3.45
C LEU A 36 7.80 1.28 -2.14
N ASN A 37 8.95 0.66 -1.93
CA ASN A 37 9.24 -0.20 -0.79
C ASN A 37 10.01 0.56 0.30
N GLY A 38 9.71 0.21 1.54
CA GLY A 38 10.52 0.49 2.73
C GLY A 38 10.57 -0.74 3.64
N GLY A 39 10.81 -0.51 4.93
CA GLY A 39 10.79 -1.56 5.95
C GLY A 39 11.71 -2.74 5.60
N ALA A 40 11.22 -3.95 5.83
CA ALA A 40 11.99 -5.18 5.59
C ALA A 40 12.23 -5.48 4.10
N HIS A 41 11.54 -4.82 3.18
CA HIS A 41 11.58 -5.10 1.74
C HIS A 41 12.59 -4.24 0.96
N ALA A 42 13.31 -3.35 1.63
CA ALA A 42 14.26 -2.44 1.00
C ALA A 42 15.46 -2.12 1.89
N ASP A 43 16.65 -2.05 1.28
CA ASP A 43 17.84 -1.46 1.92
C ASP A 43 17.83 0.07 1.76
N ASN A 44 16.83 0.72 2.37
CA ASN A 44 16.67 2.17 2.41
C ASN A 44 16.30 2.65 3.82
N ASN A 45 15.97 3.94 3.96
CA ASN A 45 15.62 4.56 5.23
C ASN A 45 14.12 4.86 5.37
N VAL A 46 13.25 4.17 4.62
CA VAL A 46 11.80 4.34 4.71
C VAL A 46 11.26 3.30 5.68
N ASP A 47 10.49 3.71 6.70
CA ASP A 47 10.07 2.82 7.78
C ASP A 47 8.83 1.99 7.39
N ILE A 48 7.85 2.61 6.73
CA ILE A 48 6.65 1.93 6.20
C ILE A 48 7.06 0.97 5.08
N GLN A 49 6.52 -0.25 5.13
CA GLN A 49 6.92 -1.34 4.25
C GLN A 49 6.48 -1.15 2.80
N GLU A 50 5.23 -0.74 2.57
CA GLU A 50 4.68 -0.61 1.22
C GLU A 50 3.86 0.67 1.04
N PHE A 51 4.11 1.34 -0.09
CA PHE A 51 3.30 2.47 -0.55
C PHE A 51 2.65 2.10 -1.88
N MET A 52 1.33 1.95 -1.84
CA MET A 52 0.55 1.39 -2.94
C MET A 52 -0.32 2.42 -3.64
N ILE A 53 -0.51 2.22 -4.94
CA ILE A 53 -1.51 2.92 -5.75
C ILE A 53 -2.69 2.02 -6.06
N MET A 54 -3.90 2.59 -6.05
CA MET A 54 -5.15 1.90 -6.36
C MET A 54 -5.89 2.63 -7.48
N PRO A 55 -6.02 2.04 -8.69
CA PRO A 55 -6.64 2.68 -9.86
C PRO A 55 -8.18 2.63 -9.80
N VAL A 56 -8.78 3.28 -8.79
CA VAL A 56 -10.23 3.20 -8.51
C VAL A 56 -11.12 3.82 -9.61
N GLY A 57 -10.56 4.65 -10.47
CA GLY A 57 -11.29 5.29 -11.57
C GLY A 57 -11.36 4.46 -12.87
N ALA A 58 -10.66 3.32 -12.94
CA ALA A 58 -10.62 2.50 -14.15
C ALA A 58 -11.93 1.71 -14.38
N GLU A 59 -12.35 1.58 -15.64
CA GLU A 59 -13.60 0.87 -15.99
C GLU A 59 -13.41 -0.65 -16.15
N SER A 60 -12.15 -1.11 -16.18
CA SER A 60 -11.81 -2.53 -16.28
C SER A 60 -10.46 -2.84 -15.65
N PHE A 61 -10.23 -4.10 -15.29
CA PHE A 61 -8.93 -4.54 -14.77
C PHE A 61 -7.78 -4.31 -15.77
N ALA A 62 -8.05 -4.46 -17.08
CA ALA A 62 -7.02 -4.23 -18.11
C ALA A 62 -6.61 -2.75 -18.16
N GLU A 63 -7.56 -1.83 -18.01
CA GLU A 63 -7.29 -0.41 -17.89
C GLU A 63 -6.56 -0.06 -16.58
N ALA A 64 -7.01 -0.62 -15.46
CA ALA A 64 -6.37 -0.48 -14.16
C ALA A 64 -4.89 -0.89 -14.20
N LEU A 65 -4.59 -2.05 -14.79
CA LEU A 65 -3.22 -2.53 -14.91
C LEU A 65 -2.36 -1.62 -15.80
N ARG A 66 -2.92 -1.14 -16.92
CA ARG A 66 -2.23 -0.21 -17.83
C ARG A 66 -1.91 1.11 -17.12
N SER A 67 -2.89 1.72 -16.45
CA SER A 67 -2.70 3.01 -15.78
C SER A 67 -1.70 2.90 -14.63
N CYS A 68 -1.72 1.82 -13.85
CA CYS A 68 -0.68 1.57 -12.85
C CYS A 68 0.72 1.45 -13.45
N ALA A 69 0.87 0.75 -14.59
CA ALA A 69 2.17 0.63 -15.26
C ALA A 69 2.69 1.98 -15.77
N GLU A 70 1.81 2.84 -16.28
CA GLU A 70 2.15 4.21 -16.70
C GLU A 70 2.61 5.07 -15.50
N VAL A 71 1.91 4.99 -14.36
CA VAL A 71 2.31 5.67 -13.11
C VAL A 71 3.64 5.13 -12.61
N TYR A 72 3.87 3.82 -12.60
CA TYR A 72 5.12 3.21 -12.17
C TYR A 72 6.32 3.66 -13.02
N HIS A 73 6.19 3.66 -14.35
CA HIS A 73 7.26 4.16 -15.22
C HIS A 73 7.48 5.67 -15.11
N THR A 74 6.42 6.43 -14.83
CA THR A 74 6.52 7.86 -14.55
C THR A 74 7.24 8.11 -13.23
N LEU A 75 6.91 7.35 -12.18
CA LEU A 75 7.58 7.41 -10.88
C LEU A 75 9.08 7.18 -11.01
N LYS A 76 9.50 6.21 -11.84
CA LYS A 76 10.91 5.98 -12.15
C LYS A 76 11.61 7.26 -12.65
N SER A 77 10.95 8.00 -13.53
CA SER A 77 11.50 9.24 -14.11
C SER A 77 11.56 10.35 -13.06
N VAL A 78 10.50 10.51 -12.25
CA VAL A 78 10.45 11.49 -11.15
C VAL A 78 11.58 11.23 -10.14
N LEU A 79 11.79 9.97 -9.74
CA LEU A 79 12.87 9.60 -8.83
C LEU A 79 14.25 9.90 -9.43
N HIS A 80 14.46 9.50 -10.68
CA HIS A 80 15.71 9.76 -11.40
C HIS A 80 16.03 11.25 -11.48
N ASP A 81 15.04 12.09 -11.80
CA ASP A 81 15.22 13.54 -11.93
C ASP A 81 15.52 14.22 -10.58
N LYS A 82 15.08 13.61 -9.46
CA LYS A 82 15.46 14.01 -8.10
C LYS A 82 16.82 13.44 -7.65
N GLY A 83 17.49 12.64 -8.49
CA GLY A 83 18.77 12.00 -8.15
C GLY A 83 18.63 10.82 -7.18
N LEU A 84 17.43 10.26 -7.05
CA LEU A 84 17.12 9.13 -6.17
C LEU A 84 17.34 7.79 -6.88
N SER A 85 17.57 6.74 -6.09
CA SER A 85 17.71 5.38 -6.61
C SER A 85 16.42 4.90 -7.29
N THR A 86 16.57 4.27 -8.45
CA THR A 86 15.49 3.54 -9.12
C THR A 86 15.75 2.03 -9.12
N ALA A 87 16.60 1.55 -8.20
CA ALA A 87 16.69 0.12 -7.91
C ALA A 87 15.38 -0.35 -7.27
N VAL A 88 15.05 -1.62 -7.46
CA VAL A 88 13.80 -2.21 -6.97
C VAL A 88 14.07 -3.07 -5.74
N GLY A 89 13.11 -3.08 -4.81
CA GLY A 89 13.06 -4.00 -3.67
C GLY A 89 12.54 -5.38 -4.06
N ASP A 90 12.21 -6.19 -3.05
CA ASP A 90 11.80 -7.58 -3.23
C ASP A 90 10.52 -7.74 -4.07
N GLU A 91 9.64 -6.74 -4.04
CA GLU A 91 8.31 -6.77 -4.66
C GLU A 91 8.24 -5.98 -5.98
N GLY A 92 9.37 -5.45 -6.43
CA GLY A 92 9.47 -4.68 -7.68
C GLY A 92 9.13 -3.19 -7.55
N GLY A 93 8.70 -2.72 -6.38
CA GLY A 93 8.61 -1.29 -6.07
C GLY A 93 10.02 -0.66 -5.97
N PHE A 94 10.11 0.66 -6.12
CA PHE A 94 11.39 1.36 -6.00
C PHE A 94 11.81 1.49 -4.53
N ALA A 95 13.12 1.45 -4.28
CA ALA A 95 13.70 1.58 -2.94
C ALA A 95 14.62 2.82 -2.82
N PRO A 96 14.11 4.05 -2.97
CA PRO A 96 14.90 5.26 -2.77
C PRO A 96 15.13 5.53 -1.28
N ASN A 97 16.19 6.28 -0.95
CA ASN A 97 16.27 6.94 0.35
C ASN A 97 15.45 8.23 0.31
N LEU A 98 14.62 8.47 1.32
CA LEU A 98 13.73 9.62 1.42
C LEU A 98 13.90 10.32 2.77
N ALA A 99 13.55 11.59 2.86
CA ALA A 99 13.63 12.39 4.08
C ALA A 99 12.55 12.01 5.11
N SER A 100 11.43 11.43 4.67
CA SER A 100 10.34 10.97 5.53
C SER A 100 9.44 9.96 4.82
N ASN A 101 8.61 9.26 5.60
CA ASN A 101 7.54 8.42 5.07
C ASN A 101 6.51 9.25 4.29
N GLU A 102 6.31 10.51 4.66
CA GLU A 102 5.44 11.44 3.94
C GLU A 102 5.99 11.80 2.54
N GLU A 103 7.31 11.92 2.37
CA GLU A 103 7.91 12.20 1.05
C GLU A 103 7.59 11.10 0.03
N ALA A 104 7.48 9.83 0.47
CA ALA A 104 7.06 8.73 -0.41
C ALA A 104 5.67 9.01 -1.03
N LEU A 105 4.72 9.46 -0.21
CA LEU A 105 3.37 9.83 -0.67
C LEU A 105 3.38 11.05 -1.60
N GLU A 106 4.26 12.03 -1.33
CA GLU A 106 4.41 13.22 -2.17
C GLU A 106 4.92 12.86 -3.57
N VAL A 107 5.98 12.06 -3.65
CA VAL A 107 6.58 11.63 -4.91
C VAL A 107 5.63 10.71 -5.70
N ILE A 108 4.87 9.84 -5.03
CA ILE A 108 3.83 9.03 -5.68
C ILE A 108 2.72 9.93 -6.24
N CYS A 109 2.23 10.91 -5.49
CA CYS A 109 1.23 11.85 -5.98
C CYS A 109 1.75 12.70 -7.15
N GLU A 110 3.03 13.07 -7.14
CA GLU A 110 3.70 13.74 -8.26
C GLU A 110 3.72 12.85 -9.50
N ALA A 111 4.08 11.57 -9.35
CA ALA A 111 4.10 10.60 -10.45
C ALA A 111 2.69 10.35 -11.04
N ILE A 112 1.66 10.22 -10.21
CA ILE A 112 0.27 10.08 -10.67
C ILE A 112 -0.13 11.28 -11.54
N LYS A 113 0.15 12.50 -11.07
CA LYS A 113 -0.14 13.74 -11.82
C LYS A 113 0.66 13.83 -13.12
N ALA A 114 1.95 13.51 -13.06
CA ALA A 114 2.83 13.54 -14.23
C ALA A 114 2.43 12.50 -15.30
N ALA A 115 1.83 11.37 -14.87
CA ALA A 115 1.27 10.37 -15.77
C ALA A 115 -0.08 10.78 -16.41
N GLY A 116 -0.62 11.94 -16.03
CA GLY A 116 -1.87 12.48 -16.56
C GLY A 116 -3.13 12.09 -15.81
N TYR A 117 -3.00 11.56 -14.58
CA TYR A 117 -4.11 11.13 -13.73
C TYR A 117 -4.32 12.05 -12.53
N GLU A 118 -5.51 12.03 -11.94
CA GLU A 118 -5.89 12.85 -10.78
C GLU A 118 -5.88 12.03 -9.47
N PRO A 119 -4.96 12.32 -8.53
CA PRO A 119 -5.00 11.72 -7.19
C PRO A 119 -6.32 12.04 -6.48
N GLY A 120 -6.91 11.05 -5.81
CA GLY A 120 -8.20 11.16 -5.16
C GLY A 120 -9.38 10.80 -6.05
N LYS A 121 -9.23 10.81 -7.38
CA LYS A 121 -10.30 10.48 -8.33
C LYS A 121 -9.96 9.25 -9.15
N ASP A 122 -8.87 9.30 -9.92
CA ASP A 122 -8.44 8.18 -10.76
C ASP A 122 -7.64 7.16 -9.93
N PHE A 123 -6.86 7.67 -8.97
CA PHE A 123 -6.06 6.87 -8.04
C PHE A 123 -6.33 7.23 -6.58
N LYS A 124 -6.43 6.20 -5.73
CA LYS A 124 -6.30 6.30 -4.28
C LYS A 124 -4.99 5.66 -3.83
N LEU A 125 -4.62 5.85 -2.58
CA LEU A 125 -3.42 5.27 -1.99
C LEU A 125 -3.78 4.25 -0.93
N ALA A 126 -2.90 3.27 -0.75
CA ALA A 126 -2.94 2.33 0.37
C ALA A 126 -1.53 2.20 0.95
N LEU A 127 -1.47 1.84 2.23
CA LEU A 127 -0.23 1.61 2.95
C LEU A 127 -0.26 0.20 3.54
N ASP A 128 0.85 -0.51 3.48
CA ASP A 128 1.18 -1.55 4.46
C ASP A 128 2.31 -1.01 5.33
N SER A 129 2.00 -0.80 6.61
CA SER A 129 2.98 -0.28 7.56
C SER A 129 3.81 -1.38 8.18
N ALA A 130 3.33 -2.63 8.22
CA ALA A 130 3.98 -3.74 8.93
C ALA A 130 4.51 -3.32 10.31
N SER A 131 3.69 -2.60 11.10
CA SER A 131 4.19 -1.77 12.21
C SER A 131 4.83 -2.57 13.34
N SER A 132 4.57 -3.87 13.42
CA SER A 132 5.25 -4.80 14.32
C SER A 132 6.77 -4.78 14.11
N GLU A 133 7.27 -4.58 12.89
CA GLU A 133 8.70 -4.59 12.55
C GLU A 133 9.48 -3.42 13.17
N PHE A 134 8.79 -2.32 13.47
CA PHE A 134 9.38 -1.16 14.14
C PHE A 134 8.73 -0.87 15.50
N TYR A 135 8.03 -1.84 16.09
CA TYR A 135 7.48 -1.73 17.44
C TYR A 135 8.40 -2.37 18.47
N GLU A 136 8.93 -1.57 19.39
CA GLU A 136 9.85 -2.01 20.44
C GLU A 136 9.49 -1.32 21.76
N ASP A 137 9.50 -2.07 22.86
CA ASP A 137 9.28 -1.55 24.23
C ASP A 137 8.02 -0.67 24.39
N GLY A 138 6.93 -1.04 23.71
CA GLY A 138 5.65 -0.32 23.81
C GLY A 138 5.54 0.93 22.94
N LYS A 139 6.48 1.13 21.99
CA LYS A 139 6.56 2.32 21.13
C LYS A 139 6.94 1.94 19.70
N TYR A 140 6.62 2.83 18.78
CA TYR A 140 6.89 2.72 17.35
C TYR A 140 8.10 3.58 16.97
N ASN A 141 9.15 2.95 16.47
CA ASN A 141 10.44 3.56 16.15
C ASN A 141 10.56 3.84 14.65
N LEU A 142 10.20 5.05 14.22
CA LEU A 142 10.41 5.52 12.84
C LEU A 142 11.85 6.02 12.69
N ALA A 143 12.78 5.08 12.50
CA ALA A 143 14.22 5.32 12.45
C ALA A 143 14.62 6.23 11.28
N GLY A 144 13.95 6.10 10.13
CA GLY A 144 14.13 6.95 8.95
C GLY A 144 13.94 8.44 9.24
N GLU A 145 13.04 8.75 10.17
CA GLU A 145 12.73 10.10 10.62
C GLU A 145 13.36 10.48 11.97
N GLY A 146 14.04 9.53 12.63
CA GLY A 146 14.56 9.71 13.98
C GLY A 146 13.48 9.99 15.03
N LYS A 147 12.28 9.42 14.85
CA LYS A 147 11.11 9.66 15.72
C LYS A 147 10.71 8.38 16.44
N VAL A 148 10.26 8.53 17.68
CA VAL A 148 9.65 7.45 18.47
C VAL A 148 8.25 7.91 18.86
N LYS A 149 7.25 7.06 18.63
CA LYS A 149 5.85 7.38 18.82
C LYS A 149 5.18 6.38 19.75
N THR A 150 4.29 6.86 20.60
CA THR A 150 3.28 6.03 21.26
C THR A 150 2.21 5.60 20.27
N ALA A 151 1.38 4.62 20.62
CA ALA A 151 0.23 4.21 19.80
C ALA A 151 -0.68 5.40 19.42
N ALA A 152 -0.98 6.28 20.39
CA ALA A 152 -1.77 7.49 20.12
C ALA A 152 -1.09 8.43 19.10
N GLU A 153 0.22 8.63 19.20
CA GLU A 153 0.98 9.47 18.27
C GLU A 153 1.18 8.82 16.88
N MET A 154 1.08 7.49 16.78
CA MET A 154 0.97 6.78 15.50
C MET A 154 -0.40 6.94 14.89
N VAL A 155 -1.48 6.81 15.66
CA VAL A 155 -2.85 7.08 15.18
C VAL A 155 -2.97 8.53 14.70
N ASP A 156 -2.45 9.50 15.45
CA ASP A 156 -2.43 10.91 15.03
C ASP A 156 -1.61 11.12 13.75
N PHE A 157 -0.52 10.35 13.57
CA PHE A 157 0.27 10.38 12.33
C PHE A 157 -0.51 9.87 11.13
N TYR A 158 -1.20 8.72 11.22
CA TYR A 158 -2.05 8.25 10.14
C TYR A 158 -3.25 9.17 9.89
N GLU A 159 -3.85 9.73 10.94
CA GLU A 159 -4.96 10.69 10.79
C GLU A 159 -4.52 11.92 10.01
N TYR A 160 -3.31 12.43 10.29
CA TYR A 160 -2.69 13.52 9.54
C TYR A 160 -2.47 13.13 8.06
N LEU A 161 -1.87 11.97 7.79
CA LEU A 161 -1.62 11.52 6.42
C LEU A 161 -2.92 11.34 5.62
N VAL A 162 -3.93 10.70 6.20
CA VAL A 162 -5.26 10.52 5.59
C VAL A 162 -5.95 11.86 5.34
N GLY A 163 -5.68 12.88 6.17
CA GLY A 163 -6.19 14.24 5.98
C GLY A 163 -5.54 14.98 4.80
N LYS A 164 -4.30 14.64 4.43
CA LYS A 164 -3.51 15.32 3.39
C LYS A 164 -3.46 14.56 2.06
N TYR A 165 -3.53 13.23 2.10
CA TYR A 165 -3.40 12.35 0.94
C TYR A 165 -4.65 11.47 0.77
N PRO A 166 -4.98 11.03 -0.46
CA PRO A 166 -6.16 10.22 -0.71
C PRO A 166 -5.96 8.73 -0.33
N ILE A 167 -5.50 8.49 0.90
CA ILE A 167 -5.30 7.16 1.48
C ILE A 167 -6.67 6.59 1.85
N VAL A 168 -6.96 5.37 1.40
CA VAL A 168 -8.23 4.68 1.65
C VAL A 168 -8.07 3.31 2.30
N SER A 169 -6.84 2.82 2.45
CA SER A 169 -6.53 1.57 3.17
C SER A 169 -5.21 1.69 3.91
N ILE A 170 -5.17 1.17 5.14
CA ILE A 170 -3.96 1.01 5.95
C ILE A 170 -3.96 -0.44 6.47
N GLU A 171 -2.93 -1.18 6.09
CA GLU A 171 -2.61 -2.52 6.57
C GLU A 171 -1.56 -2.44 7.68
N ASP A 172 -1.74 -3.27 8.71
CA ASP A 172 -0.84 -3.40 9.87
C ASP A 172 -0.35 -2.05 10.42
N GLY A 173 -1.30 -1.11 10.56
CA GLY A 173 -1.02 0.25 11.02
C GLY A 173 -0.49 0.31 12.46
N LEU A 174 -0.73 -0.72 13.26
CA LEU A 174 -0.23 -0.87 14.63
C LEU A 174 0.26 -2.31 14.85
N ALA A 175 1.06 -2.53 15.89
CA ALA A 175 1.65 -3.83 16.16
C ALA A 175 0.57 -4.90 16.40
N GLU A 176 0.87 -6.14 16.04
CA GLU A 176 -0.07 -7.28 16.07
C GLU A 176 -0.72 -7.50 17.45
N GLU A 177 0.01 -7.21 18.54
CA GLU A 177 -0.46 -7.34 19.92
C GLU A 177 -0.97 -6.02 20.55
N ASP A 178 -0.92 -4.88 19.82
CA ASP A 178 -1.41 -3.58 20.33
C ASP A 178 -2.92 -3.40 20.13
N TRP A 179 -3.72 -4.28 20.75
CA TRP A 179 -5.18 -4.29 20.62
C TRP A 179 -5.86 -3.00 21.08
N ASP A 180 -5.32 -2.36 22.13
CA ASP A 180 -5.83 -1.07 22.62
C ASP A 180 -5.56 0.05 21.61
N GLY A 181 -4.37 0.05 20.98
CA GLY A 181 -4.05 0.92 19.86
C GLY A 181 -4.95 0.66 18.66
N TRP A 182 -5.14 -0.60 18.25
CA TRP A 182 -6.02 -0.98 17.13
C TRP A 182 -7.45 -0.51 17.34
N LYS A 183 -7.96 -0.61 18.57
CA LYS A 183 -9.26 -0.05 18.93
C LYS A 183 -9.30 1.46 18.73
N LEU A 184 -8.28 2.19 19.20
CA LEU A 184 -8.19 3.64 19.02
C LEU A 184 -8.10 4.03 17.52
N LEU A 185 -7.29 3.31 16.74
CA LEU A 185 -7.15 3.50 15.29
C LEU A 185 -8.51 3.31 14.60
N THR A 186 -9.23 2.24 14.96
CA THR A 186 -10.55 1.91 14.43
C THR A 186 -11.58 2.97 14.80
N GLU A 187 -11.60 3.42 16.06
CA GLU A 187 -12.50 4.49 16.53
C GLU A 187 -12.26 5.82 15.80
N ARG A 188 -11.01 6.12 15.41
CA ARG A 188 -10.64 7.39 14.75
C ARG A 188 -10.76 7.36 13.23
N LEU A 189 -10.46 6.23 12.58
CA LEU A 189 -10.31 6.15 11.12
C LEU A 189 -11.21 5.13 10.44
N GLY A 190 -11.80 4.18 11.17
CA GLY A 190 -12.50 3.03 10.59
C GLY A 190 -13.79 3.38 9.82
N ASP A 191 -14.33 4.59 9.98
CA ASP A 191 -15.49 5.08 9.23
C ASP A 191 -15.12 5.67 7.85
N ARG A 192 -13.84 5.91 7.59
CA ARG A 192 -13.34 6.62 6.40
C ARG A 192 -12.21 5.90 5.66
N VAL A 193 -11.51 4.98 6.32
CA VAL A 193 -10.36 4.23 5.79
C VAL A 193 -10.53 2.75 6.11
N GLN A 194 -10.24 1.89 5.14
CA GLN A 194 -10.15 0.45 5.36
C GLN A 194 -8.96 0.13 6.27
N LEU A 195 -9.19 -0.62 7.34
CA LEU A 195 -8.15 -1.11 8.23
C LEU A 195 -7.99 -2.62 8.02
N VAL A 196 -6.82 -3.03 7.53
CA VAL A 196 -6.46 -4.43 7.26
C VAL A 196 -5.47 -4.86 8.34
N GLY A 197 -5.65 -6.07 8.87
CA GLY A 197 -4.70 -6.69 9.79
C GLY A 197 -4.74 -8.20 9.67
#